data_AF-A0A4P0XXG3-F1
#
_entry.id   AF-A0A4P0XXG3-F1
#
_cell.length_a   1.000
_cell.length_b   1.000
_cell.length_c   1.000
_cell.angle_alpha   90.00
_cell.angle_beta   90.00
_cell.angle_gamma   90.00
#
_symmetry.space_group_name_H-M   'P 1'
#
loop_
_entity.id
_entity.type
_entity.pdbx_description
1 polymer ?
#
loop_
_entity_poly.entity_id
_entity_poly.type
_entity_poly.pdbx_seq_one_letter_code
_entity_poly.pdbx_strand_id
1 'polypeptide(L)'
;MGNSLVDAFTLQYYEGFPKDQVAWGEIASDKQWRVLSKLKNGYQDSLFTSVAVAQNVAKPLVKYIDNALVGEGASKAKVTLLVGHDSNIASLLTALDFKPYQLPGQYERTPIGGKLLFQRWHDSAGNRDLMKIEYVYQSTEQLRNADALTLQAPPQRVTLALNGCPVDDQGFCPLETFKKVINEAAK
;
A
#
# COMPACT_ATOMS: atom_id res chain seq x y z
N MET A 1 14.26 -7.78 -17.80
CA MET A 1 15.03 -6.56 -18.11
C MET A 1 14.20 -5.28 -17.99
N GLY A 2 13.00 -5.21 -18.58
CA GLY A 2 12.16 -3.99 -18.52
C GLY A 2 11.89 -3.45 -17.11
N ASN A 3 11.50 -4.30 -16.15
CA ASN A 3 11.31 -3.90 -14.75
C ASN A 3 12.55 -3.24 -14.15
N SER A 4 13.71 -3.91 -14.24
CA SER A 4 14.96 -3.44 -13.64
C SER A 4 15.39 -2.06 -14.14
N LEU A 5 15.20 -1.77 -15.43
CA LEU A 5 15.53 -0.46 -16.00
C LEU A 5 14.57 0.63 -15.52
N VAL A 6 13.26 0.37 -15.58
CA VAL A 6 12.25 1.35 -15.16
C VAL A 6 12.35 1.64 -13.66
N ASP A 7 12.66 0.63 -12.85
CA ASP A 7 12.91 0.79 -11.43
C ASP A 7 14.13 1.70 -11.18
N ALA A 8 15.24 1.46 -11.88
CA ALA A 8 16.42 2.33 -11.80
C ALA A 8 16.11 3.78 -12.20
N PHE A 9 15.34 4.00 -13.28
CA PHE A 9 14.95 5.36 -13.69
C PHE A 9 14.05 6.03 -12.66
N THR A 10 13.11 5.28 -12.08
CA THR A 10 12.21 5.76 -11.03
C THR A 10 13.01 6.20 -9.80
N LEU A 11 13.99 5.40 -9.37
CA LEU A 11 14.85 5.74 -8.23
C LEU A 11 15.77 6.93 -8.51
N GLN A 12 16.37 7.03 -9.71
CA GLN A 12 17.13 8.22 -10.11
C GLN A 12 16.27 9.50 -10.01
N TYR A 13 15.01 9.40 -10.42
CA TYR A 13 14.09 10.54 -10.36
C TYR A 13 13.81 10.95 -8.91
N TYR A 14 13.56 10.00 -8.01
CA TYR A 14 13.30 10.28 -6.59
C TYR A 14 14.54 10.77 -5.84
N GLU A 15 15.72 10.26 -6.17
CA GLU A 15 16.99 10.69 -5.60
C GLU A 15 17.37 12.14 -6.00
N GLY A 16 16.57 12.77 -6.85
CA GLY A 16 16.77 14.17 -7.22
C GLY A 16 17.88 14.37 -8.25
N PHE A 17 18.27 13.32 -8.99
CA PHE A 17 19.26 13.44 -10.06
C PHE A 17 18.83 14.54 -11.05
N PRO A 18 19.78 15.31 -11.62
CA PRO A 18 19.51 16.22 -12.73
C PRO A 18 18.72 15.51 -13.83
N LYS A 19 17.79 16.23 -14.50
CA LYS A 19 16.85 15.60 -15.44
C LYS A 19 17.57 14.88 -16.59
N ASP A 20 18.70 15.40 -17.03
CA ASP A 20 19.59 14.83 -18.05
C ASP A 20 20.33 13.56 -17.57
N GLN A 21 20.35 13.27 -16.27
CA GLN A 21 20.92 12.05 -15.71
C GLN A 21 19.85 10.99 -15.37
N VAL A 22 18.58 11.39 -15.24
CA VAL A 22 17.47 10.45 -15.09
C VAL A 22 17.15 9.85 -16.46
N ALA A 23 17.43 8.55 -16.63
CA ALA A 23 17.28 7.87 -17.92
C ALA A 23 17.94 8.63 -19.09
N TRP A 24 19.07 9.28 -18.82
CA TRP A 24 19.80 10.14 -19.78
C TRP A 24 18.98 11.28 -20.39
N GLY A 25 17.91 11.74 -19.72
CA GLY A 25 17.03 12.80 -20.21
C GLY A 25 15.93 12.35 -21.19
N GLU A 26 15.85 11.06 -21.51
CA GLU A 26 14.92 10.53 -22.53
C GLU A 26 13.46 10.47 -22.05
N ILE A 27 13.23 10.49 -20.73
CA ILE A 27 11.88 10.54 -20.15
C ILE A 27 11.50 11.99 -19.89
N ALA A 28 10.87 12.61 -20.88
CA ALA A 28 10.55 14.04 -20.89
C ALA A 28 9.10 14.38 -20.47
N SER A 29 8.22 13.39 -20.32
CA SER A 29 6.79 13.63 -20.06
C SER A 29 6.16 12.65 -19.07
N ASP A 30 5.12 13.11 -18.35
CA ASP A 30 4.28 12.28 -17.47
C ASP A 30 3.67 11.08 -18.24
N LYS A 31 3.28 11.27 -19.51
CA LYS A 31 2.76 10.19 -20.34
C LYS A 31 3.79 9.07 -20.55
N GLN A 32 5.05 9.41 -20.80
CA GLN A 32 6.12 8.41 -20.91
C GLN A 32 6.33 7.68 -19.58
N TRP A 33 6.37 8.41 -18.46
CA TRP A 33 6.45 7.81 -17.13
C TRP A 33 5.31 6.80 -16.89
N ARG A 34 4.07 7.15 -17.21
CA ARG A 34 2.92 6.25 -17.04
C ARG A 34 3.03 5.00 -17.90
N VAL A 35 3.48 5.13 -19.16
CA VAL A 35 3.64 3.98 -20.05
C VAL A 35 4.77 3.06 -19.56
N LEU A 36 5.93 3.62 -19.23
CA LEU A 36 7.08 2.86 -18.74
C LEU A 36 6.79 2.17 -17.41
N SER A 37 6.13 2.86 -16.48
CA SER A 37 5.78 2.32 -15.15
C SER A 37 4.86 1.11 -15.22
N LYS A 38 4.14 0.89 -16.33
CA LYS A 38 3.39 -0.37 -16.56
C LYS A 38 4.29 -1.59 -16.60
N LEU A 39 5.54 -1.47 -17.05
CA LEU A 39 6.49 -2.59 -17.03
C LEU A 39 6.86 -2.98 -15.60
N LYS A 40 7.09 -1.99 -14.72
CA LYS A 40 7.37 -2.22 -13.30
C LYS A 40 6.16 -2.80 -12.58
N ASN A 41 5.01 -2.12 -12.71
CA ASN A 41 3.78 -2.54 -12.08
C ASN A 41 3.31 -3.92 -12.58
N GLY A 42 3.37 -4.17 -13.90
CA GLY A 42 3.00 -5.45 -14.49
C GLY A 42 3.92 -6.61 -14.10
N TYR A 43 5.20 -6.34 -13.84
CA TYR A 43 6.14 -7.32 -13.28
C TYR A 43 5.74 -7.73 -11.86
N GLN A 44 5.46 -6.75 -10.99
CA GLN A 44 4.98 -7.01 -9.64
C GLN A 44 3.65 -7.78 -9.65
N ASP A 45 2.71 -7.37 -10.51
CA ASP A 45 1.41 -8.01 -10.66
C ASP A 45 1.59 -9.50 -11.05
N SER A 46 2.46 -9.76 -12.04
CA SER A 46 2.69 -11.12 -12.55
C SER A 46 3.30 -12.07 -11.49
N LEU A 47 4.15 -11.55 -10.60
CA LEU A 47 4.84 -12.36 -9.61
C LEU A 47 4.08 -12.51 -8.29
N PHE A 48 3.35 -11.49 -7.86
CA PHE A 48 2.83 -11.42 -6.49
C PHE A 48 1.33 -11.22 -6.37
N THR A 49 0.60 -10.96 -7.47
CA THR A 49 -0.84 -10.64 -7.39
C THR A 49 -1.73 -11.73 -8.01
N SER A 50 -1.20 -12.90 -8.36
CA SER A 50 -2.06 -14.06 -8.59
C SER A 50 -2.54 -14.62 -7.25
N VAL A 51 -3.82 -14.96 -7.13
CA VAL A 51 -4.45 -15.34 -5.85
C VAL A 51 -3.71 -16.48 -5.17
N ALA A 52 -3.41 -17.57 -5.91
CA ALA A 52 -2.74 -18.74 -5.36
C ALA A 52 -1.32 -18.43 -4.85
N VAL A 53 -0.55 -17.61 -5.58
CA VAL A 53 0.79 -17.22 -5.14
C VAL A 53 0.69 -16.29 -3.93
N ALA A 54 -0.14 -15.25 -4.02
CA ALA A 54 -0.34 -14.25 -2.98
C ALA A 54 -0.72 -14.88 -1.64
N GLN A 55 -1.73 -15.76 -1.64
CA GLN A 55 -2.20 -16.47 -0.43
C GLN A 55 -1.08 -17.27 0.22
N ASN A 56 -0.21 -17.91 -0.57
CA ASN A 56 0.90 -18.69 -0.04
C ASN A 56 2.04 -17.79 0.49
N VAL A 57 2.51 -16.82 -0.32
CA VAL A 57 3.69 -16.02 0.02
C VAL A 57 3.39 -14.96 1.10
N ALA A 58 2.16 -14.46 1.18
CA ALA A 58 1.75 -13.49 2.20
C ALA A 58 1.34 -14.16 3.52
N LYS A 59 1.19 -15.49 3.58
CA LYS A 59 0.66 -16.22 4.75
C LYS A 59 1.32 -15.84 6.08
N PRO A 60 2.67 -15.72 6.19
CA PRO A 60 3.29 -15.31 7.44
C PRO A 60 2.88 -13.89 7.87
N LEU A 61 2.79 -12.96 6.92
CA LEU A 61 2.40 -11.57 7.19
C LEU A 61 0.91 -11.46 7.53
N VAL A 62 0.04 -12.18 6.82
CA VAL A 62 -1.40 -12.26 7.15
C VAL A 62 -1.60 -12.77 8.57
N LYS A 63 -0.94 -13.87 8.95
CA LYS A 63 -0.99 -14.41 10.32
C LYS A 63 -0.47 -13.43 11.38
N TYR A 64 0.59 -12.68 11.06
CA TYR A 64 1.10 -11.67 11.98
C TYR A 64 0.08 -10.55 12.19
N ILE A 65 -0.49 -10.01 11.10
CA ILE A 65 -1.48 -8.93 11.16
C ILE A 65 -2.74 -9.39 11.88
N ASP A 66 -3.21 -10.62 11.62
CA ASP A 66 -4.32 -11.24 12.34
C ASP A 66 -4.07 -11.23 13.86
N ASN A 67 -2.94 -11.79 14.30
CA ASN A 67 -2.61 -11.81 15.72
C ASN A 67 -2.43 -10.41 16.32
N ALA A 68 -1.85 -9.47 15.58
CA ALA A 68 -1.56 -8.12 16.04
C ALA A 68 -2.81 -7.22 16.10
N LEU A 69 -3.84 -7.47 15.28
CA LEU A 69 -5.05 -6.63 15.21
C LEU A 69 -6.28 -7.27 15.86
N VAL A 70 -6.36 -8.61 15.83
CA VAL A 70 -7.54 -9.40 16.21
C VAL A 70 -7.24 -10.34 17.37
N GLY A 71 -6.09 -11.01 17.33
CA GLY A 71 -5.69 -12.02 18.30
C GLY A 71 -5.14 -11.46 19.63
N GLU A 72 -4.44 -12.31 20.37
CA GLU A 72 -3.85 -11.97 21.68
C GLU A 72 -2.84 -10.82 21.63
N GLY A 73 -2.30 -10.51 20.44
CA GLY A 73 -1.40 -9.38 20.22
C GLY A 73 -2.09 -8.02 20.26
N ALA A 74 -3.41 -7.95 20.06
CA ALA A 74 -4.14 -6.70 19.85
C ALA A 74 -4.20 -5.74 21.05
N SER A 75 -3.81 -6.20 22.23
CA SER A 75 -3.68 -5.39 23.45
C SER A 75 -2.22 -5.11 23.85
N LYS A 76 -1.23 -5.73 23.17
CA LYS A 76 0.18 -5.67 23.57
C LYS A 76 0.88 -4.38 23.13
N ALA A 77 0.47 -3.80 22.01
CA ALA A 77 1.02 -2.55 21.50
C ALA A 77 -0.10 -1.68 20.88
N LYS A 78 -0.06 -0.37 21.17
CA LYS A 78 -0.99 0.60 20.55
C LYS A 78 -0.60 0.91 19.10
N VAL A 79 0.68 0.81 18.77
CA VAL A 79 1.23 1.08 17.43
C VAL A 79 2.27 0.01 17.13
N THR A 80 2.18 -0.57 15.93
CA THR A 80 3.13 -1.53 15.38
C THR A 80 3.61 -1.02 14.03
N LEU A 81 4.93 -1.03 13.80
CA LEU A 81 5.54 -0.71 12.51
C LEU A 81 6.22 -1.96 11.95
N LEU A 82 5.76 -2.43 10.80
CA LEU A 82 6.41 -3.48 10.02
C LEU A 82 7.05 -2.84 8.80
N VAL A 83 8.36 -3.02 8.65
CA VAL A 83 9.12 -2.54 7.48
C VAL A 83 9.45 -3.75 6.63
N GLY A 84 8.94 -3.76 5.40
CA GLY A 84 9.12 -4.85 4.45
C GLY A 84 9.30 -4.32 3.03
N HIS A 85 8.93 -5.13 2.06
CA HIS A 85 9.11 -4.86 0.64
C HIS A 85 7.79 -4.60 -0.07
N ASP A 86 7.88 -4.04 -1.27
CA ASP A 86 6.78 -3.83 -2.20
C ASP A 86 6.02 -5.14 -2.50
N SER A 87 6.74 -6.25 -2.62
CA SER A 87 6.20 -7.61 -2.78
C SER A 87 5.36 -8.07 -1.59
N ASN A 88 5.70 -7.66 -0.36
CA ASN A 88 4.87 -7.95 0.81
C ASN A 88 3.55 -7.20 0.74
N ILE A 89 3.56 -5.92 0.36
CA ILE A 89 2.34 -5.12 0.19
C ILE A 89 1.49 -5.70 -0.95
N ALA A 90 2.08 -5.97 -2.11
CA ALA A 90 1.36 -6.48 -3.27
C ALA A 90 0.67 -7.81 -2.98
N SER A 91 1.40 -8.78 -2.44
CA SER A 91 0.85 -10.09 -2.08
C SER A 91 -0.16 -10.01 -0.93
N LEU A 92 0.06 -9.14 0.07
CA LEU A 92 -0.91 -8.94 1.17
C LEU A 92 -2.24 -8.39 0.66
N LEU A 93 -2.21 -7.38 -0.22
CA LEU A 93 -3.42 -6.77 -0.78
C LEU A 93 -4.22 -7.77 -1.60
N THR A 94 -3.55 -8.64 -2.37
CA THR A 94 -4.23 -9.71 -3.09
C THR A 94 -4.74 -10.81 -2.16
N ALA A 95 -3.95 -11.24 -1.18
CA ALA A 95 -4.33 -12.32 -0.26
C ALA A 95 -5.55 -11.95 0.59
N LEU A 96 -5.73 -10.67 0.91
CA LEU A 96 -6.88 -10.14 1.65
C LEU A 96 -8.02 -9.67 0.74
N ASP A 97 -7.93 -9.86 -0.58
CA ASP A 97 -8.97 -9.51 -1.56
C ASP A 97 -9.43 -8.03 -1.46
N PHE A 98 -8.45 -7.12 -1.53
CA PHE A 98 -8.72 -5.69 -1.63
C PHE A 98 -9.35 -5.32 -2.97
N LYS A 99 -10.26 -4.34 -2.94
CA LYS A 99 -10.77 -3.70 -4.15
C LYS A 99 -9.62 -3.01 -4.91
N PRO A 100 -9.72 -2.90 -6.25
CA PRO A 100 -8.78 -2.12 -7.02
C PRO A 100 -8.71 -0.67 -6.50
N TYR A 101 -7.49 -0.14 -6.41
CA TYR A 101 -7.22 1.22 -5.94
C TYR A 101 -6.31 1.94 -6.93
N GLN A 102 -6.29 3.27 -6.83
CA GLN A 102 -5.36 4.14 -7.54
C GLN A 102 -4.74 5.10 -6.52
N LEU A 103 -3.48 5.46 -6.75
CA LEU A 103 -2.71 6.37 -5.91
C LEU A 103 -2.45 7.66 -6.71
N PRO A 104 -3.24 8.74 -6.52
CA PRO A 104 -3.00 10.01 -7.17
C PRO A 104 -1.58 10.54 -6.94
N GLY A 105 -1.00 11.18 -7.96
CA GLY A 105 0.34 11.74 -7.88
C GLY A 105 1.46 10.71 -7.82
N GLN A 106 1.19 9.45 -8.17
CA GLN A 106 2.17 8.37 -8.12
C GLN A 106 2.02 7.41 -9.32
N TYR A 107 3.14 6.93 -9.84
CA TYR A 107 3.23 5.97 -10.95
C TYR A 107 3.32 4.52 -10.46
N GLU A 108 3.88 4.30 -9.28
CA GLU A 108 4.00 2.99 -8.66
C GLU A 108 2.70 2.57 -7.96
N ARG A 109 2.33 1.29 -8.04
CA ARG A 109 1.21 0.74 -7.25
C ARG A 109 1.56 0.60 -5.77
N THR A 110 2.83 0.35 -5.49
CA THR A 110 3.41 0.19 -4.16
C THR A 110 4.58 1.17 -4.02
N PRO A 111 4.30 2.45 -3.73
CA PRO A 111 5.30 3.52 -3.80
C PRO A 111 6.41 3.33 -2.79
N ILE A 112 7.61 3.83 -3.11
CA ILE A 112 8.69 3.91 -2.13
C ILE A 112 8.23 4.66 -0.87
N GLY A 113 8.55 4.11 0.30
CA GLY A 113 8.13 4.65 1.59
C GLY A 113 6.63 4.59 1.87
N GLY A 114 5.83 4.02 0.96
CA GLY A 114 4.40 3.81 1.09
C GLY A 114 4.05 2.87 2.25
N LYS A 115 2.89 3.12 2.89
CA LYS A 115 2.44 2.39 4.09
C LYS A 115 0.98 2.01 3.96
N LEU A 116 0.68 0.74 4.25
CA LEU A 116 -0.68 0.30 4.55
C LEU A 116 -0.95 0.48 6.04
N LEU A 117 -1.86 1.38 6.38
CA LEU A 117 -2.21 1.74 7.75
C LEU A 117 -3.55 1.13 8.14
N PHE A 118 -3.52 0.02 8.87
CA PHE A 118 -4.69 -0.58 9.51
C PHE A 118 -4.97 0.13 10.84
N GLN A 119 -6.21 0.55 11.04
CA GLN A 119 -6.61 1.38 12.18
C GLN A 119 -7.85 0.80 12.84
N ARG A 120 -7.73 0.41 14.11
CA ARG A 120 -8.88 0.04 14.93
C ARG A 120 -9.42 1.30 15.64
N TRP A 121 -10.68 1.59 15.39
CA TRP A 121 -11.41 2.70 15.99
C TRP A 121 -12.52 2.18 16.89
N HIS A 122 -12.84 2.93 17.94
CA HIS A 122 -14.02 2.67 18.77
C HIS A 122 -14.98 3.85 18.62
N ASP A 123 -16.17 3.58 18.08
CA ASP A 123 -17.28 4.53 17.97
C ASP A 123 -18.09 4.49 19.27
N SER A 124 -17.89 5.50 20.13
CA SER A 124 -18.58 5.59 21.42
C SER A 124 -20.07 5.85 21.31
N ALA A 125 -20.55 6.44 20.21
CA ALA A 125 -21.98 6.71 20.03
C ALA A 125 -22.74 5.42 19.72
N GLY A 126 -22.16 4.57 18.87
CA GLY A 126 -22.69 3.25 18.53
C GLY A 126 -22.22 2.10 19.42
N ASN A 127 -21.30 2.36 20.36
CA ASN A 127 -20.57 1.36 21.16
C ASN A 127 -20.06 0.17 20.31
N ARG A 128 -19.33 0.48 19.24
CA ARG A 128 -18.88 -0.52 18.25
C ARG A 128 -17.45 -0.26 17.80
N ASP A 129 -16.74 -1.33 17.50
CA ASP A 129 -15.39 -1.25 16.95
C ASP A 129 -15.41 -1.30 15.42
N LEU A 130 -14.55 -0.48 14.82
CA LEU A 130 -14.44 -0.26 13.40
C LEU A 130 -13.00 -0.45 12.93
N MET A 131 -12.84 -0.84 11.68
CA MET A 131 -11.57 -0.91 10.97
C MET A 131 -11.55 0.13 9.86
N LYS A 132 -10.47 0.90 9.77
CA LYS A 132 -10.16 1.76 8.63
C LYS A 132 -8.79 1.42 8.09
N ILE A 133 -8.67 1.30 6.78
CA ILE A 133 -7.41 0.96 6.12
C ILE A 133 -7.10 2.06 5.11
N GLU A 134 -5.92 2.66 5.24
CA GLU A 134 -5.46 3.71 4.33
C GLU A 134 -4.10 3.38 3.76
N TYR A 135 -3.90 3.71 2.49
CA TYR A 135 -2.58 3.83 1.90
C TYR A 135 -2.06 5.25 2.14
N VAL A 136 -0.96 5.38 2.90
CA VAL A 136 -0.29 6.67 3.17
C VAL A 136 1.06 6.69 2.48
N TYR A 137 1.31 7.69 1.63
CA TYR A 137 2.49 7.73 0.76
C TYR A 137 2.85 9.16 0.35
N GLN A 138 4.07 9.36 -0.14
CA GLN A 138 4.48 10.61 -0.78
C GLN A 138 4.19 10.56 -2.29
N SER A 139 3.74 11.68 -2.86
CA SER A 139 3.67 11.83 -4.31
C SER A 139 5.08 11.77 -4.94
N THR A 140 5.14 11.55 -6.25
CA THR A 140 6.38 11.58 -7.03
C THR A 140 7.14 12.91 -6.84
N GLU A 141 6.42 14.03 -6.75
CA GLU A 141 7.02 15.35 -6.51
C GLU A 141 7.49 15.51 -5.06
N GLN A 142 6.70 15.07 -4.07
CA GLN A 142 7.09 15.12 -2.65
C GLN A 142 8.36 14.32 -2.38
N LEU A 143 8.53 13.19 -3.07
CA LEU A 143 9.76 12.39 -3.01
C LEU A 143 10.94 13.15 -3.64
N ARG A 144 10.80 13.57 -4.90
CA ARG A 144 11.89 14.22 -5.64
C ARG A 144 12.36 15.53 -5.00
N ASN A 145 11.42 16.32 -4.47
CA ASN A 145 11.73 17.62 -3.87
C ASN A 145 12.17 17.51 -2.41
N ALA A 146 12.07 16.32 -1.80
CA ALA A 146 12.26 16.10 -0.37
C ALA A 146 11.39 17.04 0.49
N ASP A 147 10.12 17.19 0.11
CA ASP A 147 9.20 18.10 0.79
C ASP A 147 9.03 17.73 2.27
N ALA A 148 9.10 18.73 3.16
CA ALA A 148 8.84 18.54 4.58
C ALA A 148 7.35 18.24 4.81
N LEU A 149 7.05 17.05 5.32
CA LEU A 149 5.68 16.61 5.56
C LEU A 149 5.16 17.07 6.93
N THR A 150 4.01 17.73 6.95
CA THR A 150 3.33 18.24 8.16
C THR A 150 1.84 17.97 8.08
N LEU A 151 1.06 18.34 9.11
CA LEU A 151 -0.41 18.24 9.01
C LEU A 151 -0.98 19.24 7.99
N GLN A 152 -0.30 20.38 7.77
CA GLN A 152 -0.69 21.40 6.79
C GLN A 152 -0.23 21.05 5.36
N ALA A 153 0.88 20.33 5.23
CA ALA A 153 1.39 19.77 3.99
C ALA A 153 1.54 18.24 4.13
N PRO A 154 0.43 17.49 4.12
CA PRO A 154 0.45 16.07 4.46
C PRO A 154 0.99 15.19 3.34
N PRO A 155 1.42 13.95 3.66
CA PRO A 155 1.50 12.90 2.65
C PRO A 155 0.13 12.65 2.02
N GLN A 156 0.13 12.06 0.83
CA GLN A 156 -1.09 11.57 0.19
C GLN A 156 -1.70 10.43 1.00
N ARG A 157 -3.04 10.34 0.95
CA ARG A 157 -3.83 9.29 1.63
C ARG A 157 -4.94 8.79 0.71
N VAL A 158 -5.07 7.47 0.60
CA VAL A 158 -6.18 6.83 -0.10
C VAL A 158 -6.81 5.81 0.84
N THR A 159 -8.11 5.94 1.12
CA THR A 159 -8.84 4.90 1.86
C THR A 159 -9.02 3.68 0.97
N LEU A 160 -8.68 2.51 1.51
CA LEU A 160 -8.81 1.23 0.84
C LEU A 160 -10.04 0.48 1.37
N ALA A 161 -10.54 -0.46 0.56
CA ALA A 161 -11.67 -1.30 0.93
C ALA A 161 -11.41 -2.75 0.55
N LEU A 162 -11.87 -3.67 1.38
CA LEU A 162 -11.86 -5.11 1.13
C LEU A 162 -13.17 -5.49 0.44
N ASN A 163 -13.17 -6.47 -0.47
CA ASN A 163 -14.42 -7.00 -1.01
C ASN A 163 -15.28 -7.63 0.11
N GLY A 164 -14.64 -8.34 1.04
CA GLY A 164 -15.29 -8.95 2.20
C GLY A 164 -15.60 -8.01 3.37
N CYS A 165 -15.15 -6.74 3.34
CA CYS A 165 -15.45 -5.73 4.37
C CYS A 165 -15.77 -4.39 3.71
N PRO A 166 -16.99 -4.21 3.18
CA PRO A 166 -17.42 -2.94 2.61
C PRO A 166 -17.31 -1.80 3.62
N VAL A 167 -16.91 -0.61 3.17
CA VAL A 167 -16.75 0.58 4.00
C VAL A 167 -17.97 1.51 3.88
N ASP A 168 -18.25 2.27 4.93
CA ASP A 168 -19.22 3.37 4.92
C ASP A 168 -18.66 4.66 4.28
N ASP A 169 -19.47 5.73 4.27
CA ASP A 169 -19.11 7.03 3.69
C ASP A 169 -17.89 7.70 4.37
N GLN A 170 -17.53 7.24 5.58
CA GLN A 170 -16.36 7.71 6.32
C GLN A 170 -15.14 6.79 6.15
N GLY A 171 -15.29 5.69 5.42
CA GLY A 171 -14.23 4.74 5.13
C GLY A 171 -14.03 3.67 6.19
N PHE A 172 -15.02 3.44 7.07
CA PHE A 172 -14.95 2.43 8.12
C PHE A 172 -15.71 1.15 7.72
N CYS A 173 -15.17 -0.01 8.07
CA CYS A 173 -15.90 -1.27 8.05
C CYS A 173 -16.01 -1.85 9.47
N PRO A 174 -17.07 -2.60 9.82
CA PRO A 174 -17.21 -3.20 11.14
C PRO A 174 -16.03 -4.12 11.48
N LEU A 175 -15.44 -3.99 12.67
CA LEU A 175 -14.27 -4.80 13.05
C LEU A 175 -14.58 -6.30 12.98
N GLU A 176 -15.76 -6.74 13.40
CA GLU A 176 -16.17 -8.15 13.34
C GLU A 176 -16.21 -8.70 11.90
N THR A 177 -16.55 -7.87 10.92
CA THR A 177 -16.50 -8.27 9.50
C THR A 177 -15.05 -8.40 9.03
N PHE A 178 -14.19 -7.45 9.41
CA PHE A 178 -12.75 -7.53 9.12
C PHE A 178 -12.11 -8.78 9.74
N LYS A 179 -12.45 -9.11 10.99
CA LYS A 179 -11.98 -10.31 11.68
C LYS A 179 -12.27 -11.59 10.89
N LYS A 180 -13.46 -11.72 10.30
CA LYS A 180 -13.81 -12.88 9.47
C LYS A 180 -12.91 -12.99 8.25
N VAL A 181 -12.73 -11.88 7.53
CA VAL A 181 -11.87 -11.82 6.33
C VAL A 181 -10.44 -12.24 6.64
N ILE A 182 -9.82 -11.64 7.68
CA ILE A 182 -8.42 -11.91 7.97
C ILE A 182 -8.19 -13.31 8.57
N ASN A 183 -9.13 -13.81 9.39
CA ASN A 183 -9.09 -15.19 9.89
C ASN A 183 -9.20 -16.22 8.76
N GLU A 184 -10.06 -15.98 7.76
CA GLU A 184 -10.19 -16.84 6.59
C GLU A 184 -8.90 -16.85 5.75
N ALA A 185 -8.29 -15.69 5.55
CA ALA A 185 -7.02 -15.57 4.84
C ALA A 185 -5.83 -16.17 5.61
N ALA A 186 -5.91 -16.27 6.94
CA ALA A 186 -4.85 -16.82 7.79
C ALA A 186 -4.80 -18.36 7.84
N LYS A 187 -5.89 -19.05 7.45
CA LYS A 187 -6.00 -20.51 7.46
C LYS A 187 -5.00 -21.17 6.49
#